data_AF-A0A356SCL1-F1
#
_entry.id   AF-A0A356SCL1-F1
#
_cell.length_a   1.000
_cell.length_b   1.000
_cell.length_c   1.000
_cell.angle_alpha   90.00
_cell.angle_beta   90.00
_cell.angle_gamma   90.00
#
_symmetry.space_group_name_H-M   'P 1'
#
loop_
_entity.id
_entity.type
_entity.pdbx_description
1 polymer ?
#
loop_
_entity_poly.entity_id
_entity_poly.type
_entity_poly.pdbx_seq_one_letter_code
_entity_poly.pdbx_strand_id
1 'polypeptide(L)'
;TGVRSQITLQPIVALNGRVFDSFTPPLCNRTLFRRDDHRCLYCGNQFPRSELTRDHVMPTSRGGTDKWENVVAACKRCNWLKDCLTPDEARMPLLAVPFKPNPYEWHFLAKDRVLADQMEYLATQFKADRDWAH
;
A
#
# COMPACT_ATOMS: atom_id res chain seq x y z
N THR A 1 36.78 -13.00 -28.64
CA THR A 1 37.68 -13.23 -27.49
C THR A 1 36.90 -14.04 -26.46
N GLY A 2 37.10 -15.36 -26.40
CA GLY A 2 36.25 -16.30 -25.62
C GLY A 2 36.42 -16.22 -24.10
N VAL A 3 36.39 -15.02 -23.52
CA VAL A 3 36.55 -14.82 -22.08
C VAL A 3 35.20 -15.03 -21.40
N ARG A 4 35.14 -16.01 -20.49
CA ARG A 4 33.94 -16.35 -19.73
C ARG A 4 33.66 -15.29 -18.67
N SER A 5 32.46 -14.72 -18.68
CA SER A 5 32.01 -13.81 -17.63
C SER A 5 31.80 -14.56 -16.31
N GLN A 6 32.23 -13.96 -15.20
CA GLN A 6 31.96 -14.43 -13.84
C GLN A 6 31.12 -13.39 -13.09
N ILE A 7 30.20 -13.87 -12.27
CA ILE A 7 29.43 -13.05 -11.34
C ILE A 7 29.52 -13.67 -9.95
N THR A 8 29.83 -12.86 -8.95
CA THR A 8 29.82 -13.25 -7.54
C THR A 8 28.46 -12.91 -6.97
N LEU A 9 27.68 -13.95 -6.64
CA LEU A 9 26.38 -13.80 -6.00
C LEU A 9 26.49 -14.18 -4.52
N GLN A 10 25.70 -13.52 -3.67
CA GLN A 10 25.50 -13.97 -2.31
C GLN A 10 24.77 -15.32 -2.32
N PRO A 11 25.12 -16.27 -1.44
CA PRO A 11 24.49 -17.58 -1.41
C PRO A 11 23.00 -17.45 -1.08
N ILE A 12 22.14 -17.97 -1.96
CA ILE A 12 20.71 -18.14 -1.70
C ILE A 12 20.54 -19.48 -1.00
N VAL A 13 20.25 -19.45 0.30
CA VAL A 13 19.95 -20.66 1.08
C VAL A 13 18.46 -20.94 0.97
N ALA A 14 18.09 -21.96 0.21
CA ALA A 14 16.72 -22.47 0.20
C ALA A 14 16.45 -23.21 1.52
N LEU A 15 15.62 -22.63 2.37
CA LEU A 15 15.08 -23.31 3.55
C LEU A 15 13.87 -24.15 3.09
N ASN A 16 13.66 -25.32 3.69
CA ASN A 16 12.41 -26.07 3.54
C ASN A 16 11.26 -25.20 4.08
N GLY A 17 10.63 -24.43 3.19
CA GLY A 17 9.61 -23.45 3.54
C GLY A 17 8.32 -24.14 3.97
N ARG A 18 7.92 -23.94 5.22
CA ARG A 18 6.50 -23.99 5.56
C ARG A 18 5.85 -22.77 4.90
N VAL A 19 4.97 -22.99 3.94
CA VAL A 19 4.14 -21.93 3.37
C VAL A 19 3.21 -21.45 4.48
N PHE A 20 3.44 -20.23 4.99
CA PHE A 20 2.54 -19.63 5.97
C PHE A 20 1.24 -19.24 5.25
N ASP A 21 0.14 -19.85 5.65
CA ASP A 21 -1.12 -19.92 4.91
C ASP A 21 -1.93 -18.61 4.86
N SER A 22 -1.51 -17.52 5.53
CA SER A 22 -2.25 -16.23 5.45
C SER A 22 -1.55 -15.10 6.20
N PHE A 23 -0.45 -14.58 5.67
CA PHE A 23 0.09 -13.32 6.21
C PHE A 23 -0.91 -12.17 5.98
N THR A 24 -1.41 -11.59 7.08
CA THR A 24 -2.23 -10.38 7.03
C THR A 24 -1.39 -9.18 7.48
N PRO A 25 -1.10 -8.22 6.58
CA PRO A 25 -0.28 -7.07 6.92
C PRO A 25 -0.95 -6.21 8.00
N PRO A 26 -0.25 -5.85 9.08
CA PRO A 26 -0.81 -4.98 10.10
C PRO A 26 -1.05 -3.58 9.54
N LEU A 27 -2.25 -3.04 9.78
CA LEU A 27 -2.65 -1.71 9.33
C LEU A 27 -2.19 -0.64 10.31
N CYS A 28 -1.34 0.29 9.88
CA CYS A 28 -0.98 1.47 10.67
C CYS A 28 -0.84 2.71 9.79
N ASN A 29 -0.95 3.91 10.36
CA ASN A 29 -0.90 5.15 9.57
C ASN A 29 0.44 5.34 8.85
N ARG A 30 1.54 4.77 9.36
CA ARG A 30 2.84 4.85 8.69
C ARG A 30 2.85 4.10 7.37
N THR A 31 2.34 2.88 7.35
CA THR A 31 2.31 2.06 6.14
C THR A 31 1.13 2.43 5.23
N LEU A 32 0.00 2.86 5.78
CA LEU A 32 -1.12 3.41 5.01
C LEU A 32 -0.71 4.64 4.21
N PHE A 33 -0.11 5.64 4.86
CA PHE A 33 0.28 6.86 4.16
C PHE A 33 1.40 6.61 3.16
N ARG A 34 2.27 5.61 3.39
CA ARG A 34 3.25 5.17 2.39
C ARG A 34 2.61 4.46 1.20
N ARG A 35 1.61 3.59 1.43
CA ARG A 35 0.85 2.93 0.36
C ARG A 35 0.27 3.97 -0.59
N ASP A 36 -0.26 5.05 -0.03
CA ASP A 36 -0.91 6.12 -0.77
C ASP A 36 0.06 7.25 -1.19
N ASP A 37 1.39 7.02 -1.14
CA ASP A 37 2.42 8.00 -1.53
C ASP A 37 2.26 9.38 -0.84
N HIS A 38 1.85 9.37 0.42
CA HIS A 38 1.52 10.55 1.21
C HIS A 38 0.53 11.50 0.51
N ARG A 39 -0.31 10.96 -0.37
CA ARG A 39 -1.30 11.68 -1.15
C ARG A 39 -2.67 11.52 -0.52
N CYS A 40 -3.44 12.61 -0.52
CA CYS A 40 -4.86 12.53 -0.20
C CYS A 40 -5.60 11.85 -1.37
N LEU A 41 -6.28 10.72 -1.12
CA LEU A 41 -6.98 9.99 -2.18
C LEU A 41 -8.28 10.66 -2.66
N TYR A 42 -8.62 11.83 -2.12
CA TYR A 42 -9.74 12.65 -2.60
C TYR A 42 -9.26 13.79 -3.51
N CYS A 43 -8.33 14.63 -3.02
CA CYS A 43 -7.89 15.81 -3.79
C CYS A 43 -6.62 15.59 -4.60
N GLY A 44 -5.88 14.51 -4.35
CA GLY A 44 -4.67 14.19 -5.09
C GLY A 44 -3.42 14.98 -4.72
N ASN A 45 -3.50 15.91 -3.76
CA ASN A 45 -2.31 16.61 -3.29
C ASN A 45 -1.49 15.73 -2.34
N GLN A 46 -0.16 15.87 -2.37
CA GLN A 46 0.74 15.27 -1.39
C GLN A 46 0.81 16.14 -0.13
N PHE A 47 0.92 15.50 1.03
CA PHE A 47 0.94 16.16 2.33
C PHE A 47 1.99 15.54 3.25
N PRO A 48 2.57 16.30 4.19
CA PRO A 48 3.36 15.72 5.25
C PRO A 48 2.49 14.79 6.12
N ARG A 49 3.13 13.80 6.75
CA ARG A 49 2.46 12.84 7.65
C ARG A 49 1.57 13.49 8.71
N SER A 50 1.94 14.65 9.22
CA SER A 50 1.23 15.42 10.26
C SER A 50 -0.12 15.99 9.78
N GLU A 51 -0.32 16.11 8.47
CA GLU A 51 -1.53 16.67 7.86
C GLU A 51 -2.43 15.61 7.23
N LEU A 52 -1.94 14.37 7.15
CA LEU A 52 -2.72 13.21 6.73
C LEU A 52 -3.43 12.57 7.91
N THR A 53 -4.65 12.14 7.64
CA THR A 53 -5.51 11.36 8.51
C THR A 53 -5.91 10.08 7.80
N ARG A 54 -6.18 9.03 8.57
CA ARG A 54 -6.85 7.83 8.07
C ARG A 54 -8.34 8.15 7.95
N ASP A 55 -8.91 8.02 6.76
CA ASP A 55 -10.35 8.09 6.55
C ASP A 55 -10.89 6.71 6.17
N HIS A 56 -12.14 6.44 6.57
CA HIS A 56 -12.86 5.21 6.22
C HIS A 56 -13.80 5.46 5.06
N VAL A 57 -13.61 4.75 3.94
CA VAL A 57 -14.44 4.83 2.73
C VAL A 57 -15.90 4.60 3.07
N MET A 58 -16.21 3.49 3.74
CA MET A 58 -17.45 3.30 4.47
C MET A 58 -17.25 3.83 5.90
N PRO A 59 -17.97 4.87 6.35
CA PRO A 59 -17.82 5.41 7.69
C PRO A 59 -18.06 4.35 8.79
N THR A 60 -17.32 4.44 9.89
CA THR A 60 -17.47 3.54 11.04
C THR A 60 -18.87 3.60 11.65
N SER A 61 -19.51 4.77 11.64
CA SER A 61 -20.90 4.97 12.07
C SER A 61 -21.92 4.17 11.25
N ARG A 62 -21.52 3.71 10.06
CA ARG A 62 -22.35 2.89 9.14
C ARG A 62 -21.85 1.46 9.01
N GLY A 63 -21.03 0.99 9.95
CA GLY A 63 -20.51 -0.38 9.96
C GLY A 63 -19.21 -0.58 9.18
N GLY A 64 -18.57 0.50 8.72
CA GLY A 64 -17.23 0.43 8.13
C GLY A 64 -16.19 -0.12 9.10
N THR A 65 -15.30 -0.97 8.61
CA THR A 65 -14.27 -1.63 9.42
C THR A 65 -12.89 -1.03 9.17
N ASP A 66 -12.00 -1.14 10.15
CA ASP A 66 -10.60 -0.70 10.05
C ASP A 66 -9.75 -1.74 9.29
N LYS A 67 -10.04 -1.88 7.99
CA LYS A 67 -9.37 -2.80 7.06
C LYS A 67 -8.77 -2.02 5.89
N TRP A 68 -7.68 -2.54 5.32
CA TRP A 68 -6.94 -1.91 4.23
C TRP A 68 -7.82 -1.49 3.04
N GLU A 69 -8.80 -2.32 2.72
CA GLU A 69 -9.76 -2.17 1.62
C GLU A 69 -10.81 -1.08 1.91
N ASN A 70 -10.92 -0.64 3.17
CA ASN A 70 -11.88 0.38 3.59
C ASN A 70 -11.21 1.66 4.10
N VAL A 71 -9.87 1.75 4.14
CA VAL A 71 -9.19 2.95 4.64
C VAL A 71 -8.23 3.56 3.63
N VAL A 72 -8.15 4.89 3.66
CA VAL A 72 -7.30 5.69 2.76
C VAL A 72 -6.62 6.83 3.51
N ALA A 73 -5.53 7.33 2.94
CA ALA A 73 -4.95 8.60 3.34
C ALA A 73 -5.82 9.76 2.83
N ALA A 74 -6.23 10.64 3.74
CA ALA A 74 -6.98 11.85 3.43
C ALA A 74 -6.35 13.04 4.16
N CYS A 75 -6.32 14.22 3.53
CA CYS A 75 -5.96 15.43 4.26
C CYS A 75 -7.13 15.85 5.18
N LYS A 76 -6.83 16.59 6.25
CA LYS A 76 -7.83 17.03 7.23
C LYS A 76 -9.06 17.69 6.58
N ARG A 77 -8.85 18.56 5.58
CA ARG A 77 -9.93 19.25 4.87
C ARG A 77 -10.87 18.28 4.15
N CYS A 78 -10.32 17.34 3.39
CA CYS A 78 -11.12 16.36 2.65
C CYS A 78 -11.82 15.40 3.61
N ASN A 79 -11.12 14.95 4.65
CA ASN A 79 -11.69 14.08 5.68
C ASN A 79 -12.90 14.74 6.36
N TRP A 80 -12.79 16.03 6.73
CA TRP A 80 -13.89 16.79 7.31
C TRP A 80 -15.04 17.05 6.33
N LEU A 81 -14.74 17.24 5.05
CA LEU A 81 -15.78 17.46 4.03
C LEU A 81 -16.59 16.18 3.76
N LYS A 82 -15.92 15.02 3.76
CA LYS A 82 -16.58 13.73 3.60
C LYS A 82 -17.38 13.36 4.85
N ASP A 83 -16.82 13.59 6.04
CA ASP A 83 -17.47 13.32 7.32
C ASP A 83 -18.04 11.89 7.38
N CYS A 84 -19.30 11.73 7.80
CA CYS A 84 -20.01 10.46 7.93
C CYS A 84 -20.71 10.01 6.62
N LEU A 85 -20.25 10.50 5.47
CA LEU A 85 -20.75 10.14 4.15
C LEU A 85 -19.80 9.14 3.46
N THR A 86 -20.32 8.39 2.50
CA THR A 86 -19.49 7.65 1.54
C THR A 86 -18.89 8.60 0.49
N PRO A 87 -17.82 8.21 -0.24
CA PRO A 87 -17.30 9.01 -1.36
C PRO A 87 -18.38 9.45 -2.35
N ASP A 88 -19.33 8.57 -2.67
CA ASP A 88 -20.41 8.86 -3.61
C ASP A 88 -21.38 9.91 -3.05
N GLU A 89 -21.79 9.76 -1.79
CA GLU A 89 -22.68 10.70 -1.10
C GLU A 89 -22.04 12.08 -0.94
N ALA A 90 -20.75 12.13 -0.62
CA ALA A 90 -19.98 13.36 -0.51
C ALA A 90 -19.63 13.99 -1.87
N ARG A 91 -19.87 13.28 -2.99
CA ARG A 91 -19.40 13.63 -4.35
C ARG A 91 -17.88 13.83 -4.41
N MET A 92 -17.16 13.00 -3.67
CA MET A 92 -15.71 13.01 -3.53
C MET A 92 -15.15 11.66 -4.02
N PRO A 93 -15.08 11.43 -5.35
CA PRO A 93 -14.58 10.17 -5.88
C PRO A 93 -13.15 9.93 -5.43
N LEU A 94 -12.82 8.67 -5.14
CA LEU A 94 -11.47 8.26 -4.82
C LEU A 94 -10.61 8.21 -6.08
N LEU A 95 -9.35 8.60 -5.94
CA LEU A 95 -8.36 8.52 -7.01
C LEU A 95 -7.89 7.09 -7.30
N ALA A 96 -8.00 6.20 -6.31
CA ALA A 96 -7.65 4.81 -6.43
C ALA A 96 -8.51 3.96 -5.48
N VAL A 97 -8.73 2.71 -5.85
CA VAL A 97 -9.43 1.73 -5.01
C VAL A 97 -8.50 1.31 -3.87
N PRO A 98 -8.92 1.40 -2.59
CA PRO A 98 -8.12 0.93 -1.47
C PRO A 98 -7.95 -0.58 -1.54
N PHE A 99 -6.74 -1.05 -1.29
CA PHE A 99 -6.39 -2.47 -1.37
C PHE A 99 -5.52 -2.90 -0.18
N LYS A 100 -5.56 -4.20 0.12
CA LYS A 100 -4.66 -4.88 1.05
C LYS A 100 -3.35 -5.22 0.36
N PRO A 101 -2.20 -4.71 0.85
CA PRO A 101 -0.91 -5.06 0.29
C PRO A 101 -0.65 -6.57 0.38
N ASN A 102 -0.01 -7.14 -0.64
CA ASN A 102 0.52 -8.50 -0.56
C ASN A 102 1.76 -8.55 0.37
N PRO A 103 2.27 -9.74 0.75
CA PRO A 103 3.42 -9.84 1.67
C PRO A 103 4.68 -9.10 1.18
N TYR A 104 4.96 -9.09 -0.13
CA TYR A 104 6.12 -8.41 -0.71
C TYR A 104 5.97 -6.88 -0.66
N GLU A 105 4.80 -6.37 -1.06
CA GLU A 105 4.45 -4.95 -0.95
C GLU A 105 4.47 -4.48 0.50
N TRP A 106 3.99 -5.32 1.43
CA TRP A 106 4.07 -5.03 2.85
C TRP A 106 5.52 -4.85 3.32
N HIS A 107 6.42 -5.77 2.94
CA HIS A 107 7.84 -5.66 3.28
C HIS A 107 8.47 -4.38 2.73
N PHE A 108 8.06 -3.96 1.53
CA PHE A 108 8.45 -2.67 0.95
C PHE A 108 7.95 -1.49 1.80
N LEU A 109 6.66 -1.46 2.16
CA LEU A 109 6.07 -0.37 2.93
C LEU A 109 6.61 -0.26 4.37
N ALA A 110 6.91 -1.40 5.00
CA ALA A 110 7.33 -1.48 6.41
C ALA A 110 8.79 -1.06 6.65
N LYS A 111 9.67 -1.26 5.66
CA LYS A 111 11.10 -0.92 5.78
C LYS A 111 11.32 0.59 5.60
N ASP A 112 12.21 1.17 6.41
CA ASP A 112 12.64 2.58 6.26
C ASP A 112 13.77 2.76 5.24
N ARG A 113 14.56 1.70 5.03
CA ARG A 113 15.69 1.66 4.11
C ARG A 113 15.72 0.29 3.45
N VAL A 114 15.30 0.24 2.19
CA VAL A 114 15.54 -0.91 1.32
C VAL A 114 16.81 -0.57 0.55
N LEU A 115 17.85 -1.42 0.66
CA LEU A 115 19.03 -1.30 -0.20
C LEU A 115 18.56 -1.42 -1.66
N ALA A 116 19.11 -0.61 -2.57
CA ALA A 116 18.58 -0.45 -3.93
C ALA A 116 18.49 -1.79 -4.71
N ASP A 117 19.40 -2.73 -4.40
CA ASP A 117 19.45 -4.08 -4.95
C ASP A 117 18.25 -4.97 -4.54
N GLN A 118 17.71 -4.77 -3.33
CA GLN A 118 16.49 -5.46 -2.89
C GLN A 118 15.21 -4.88 -3.50
N MET A 119 15.25 -3.62 -3.97
CA MET A 119 14.08 -2.95 -4.54
C MET A 119 13.72 -3.49 -5.92
N GLU A 120 14.71 -3.74 -6.77
CA GLU A 120 14.50 -4.32 -8.10
C GLU A 120 13.86 -5.71 -8.00
N TYR A 121 14.36 -6.55 -7.09
CA TYR A 121 13.79 -7.88 -6.84
C TYR A 121 12.33 -7.83 -6.34
N LEU A 122 12.02 -6.98 -5.36
CA LEU A 122 10.65 -6.90 -4.80
C LEU A 122 9.63 -6.37 -5.81
N ALA A 123 10.02 -5.42 -6.67
CA ALA A 123 9.13 -4.86 -7.68
C ALA A 123 8.70 -5.89 -8.74
N THR A 124 9.58 -6.84 -9.09
CA THR A 124 9.23 -7.92 -10.04
C THR A 124 8.16 -8.88 -9.52
N GLN A 125 7.90 -8.89 -8.21
CA GLN A 125 6.93 -9.77 -7.56
C GLN A 125 5.59 -9.07 -7.28
N PHE A 126 5.44 -7.80 -7.65
CA PHE A 126 4.16 -7.12 -7.60
C PHE A 126 3.25 -7.73 -8.66
N LYS A 127 2.31 -8.59 -8.21
CA LYS A 127 1.26 -9.11 -9.09
C LYS A 127 0.33 -7.95 -9.45
N ALA A 128 0.48 -7.44 -10.66
CA ALA A 128 -0.54 -6.64 -11.32
C ALA A 128 -1.47 -7.57 -12.12
N ASP A 129 -2.06 -8.60 -11.50
CA ASP A 129 -3.28 -9.17 -12.06
C ASP A 129 -4.42 -8.30 -11.57
N ARG A 130 -4.80 -7.35 -12.42
CA ARG A 130 -5.89 -6.40 -12.19
C ARG A 130 -7.01 -6.81 -13.13
N ASP A 131 -8.05 -7.44 -12.58
CA ASP A 131 -9.21 -8.00 -13.30
C ASP A 131 -10.06 -6.97 -14.09
N TRP A 132 -9.66 -5.70 -14.14
CA TRP A 132 -10.34 -4.64 -14.88
C TRP A 132 -9.53 -4.07 -16.05
N ALA A 133 -8.38 -4.67 -16.38
CA ALA A 133 -7.57 -4.32 -17.54
C ALA A 133 -7.96 -5.12 -18.80
N HIS A 134 -9.27 -5.26 -19.05
CA HIS A 134 -9.86 -5.66 -20.33
C HIS A 134 -10.98 -4.71 -20.70
#